data_AF-A0A432HV81-F1
#
_entry.id   AF-A0A432HV81-F1
#
_cell.length_a   1.000
_cell.length_b   1.000
_cell.length_c   1.000
_cell.angle_alpha   90.00
_cell.angle_beta   90.00
_cell.angle_gamma   90.00
#
_symmetry.space_group_name_H-M   'P 1'
#
loop_
_entity.id
_entity.type
_entity.pdbx_description
1 polymer ?
#
loop_
_entity_poly.entity_id
_entity_poly.type
_entity_poly.pdbx_seq_one_letter_code
_entity_poly.pdbx_strand_id
1 'polypeptide(L)'
;MLVSPAPSLAQYGATNGEWRSYGGDLGSTKYSPLDQIDATNFRDLRLAWRWQSADGSLDLEAIRQQVPRVQFRMFQATPLMVEGVLYLSTAMHQVAAVDAATGDTLWVHDPEVYLGGSPTHFYNSRGVAYWTDGDDARIFFGTNEGYLLALDATTGQPVLDFGDRGRVDLMEGIPRAVRGETNYRGRNLLGVASPP
;
A
#
# COMPACT_ATOMS: atom_id res chain seq x y z
N MET A 1 -1.08 35.64 -26.73
CA MET A 1 -1.49 34.94 -25.49
C MET A 1 -0.20 34.44 -24.85
N LEU A 2 0.30 35.14 -23.83
CA LEU A 2 1.56 34.81 -23.16
C LEU A 2 1.26 33.75 -22.09
N VAL A 3 1.81 32.54 -22.28
CA VAL A 3 1.78 31.50 -21.25
C VAL A 3 2.90 31.83 -20.27
N SER A 4 2.54 32.29 -19.07
CA SER A 4 3.51 32.41 -17.98
C SER A 4 3.96 31.01 -17.57
N PRO A 5 5.27 30.73 -17.45
CA PRO A 5 5.72 29.47 -16.88
C PRO A 5 5.30 29.45 -15.41
N ALA A 6 4.46 28.49 -15.03
CA ALA A 6 4.28 28.16 -13.63
C ALA A 6 5.64 27.67 -13.09
N PRO A 7 6.10 28.14 -11.91
CA PRO A 7 7.29 27.58 -11.30
C PRO A 7 7.05 26.08 -11.08
N SER A 8 7.86 25.23 -11.71
CA SER A 8 7.85 23.81 -11.41
C SER A 8 8.54 23.63 -10.05
N LEU A 9 7.75 23.43 -9.01
CA LEU A 9 8.27 23.20 -7.68
C LEU A 9 8.49 21.69 -7.52
N ALA A 10 9.66 21.22 -7.97
CA ALA A 10 9.88 19.80 -8.23
C ALA A 10 10.39 19.00 -7.01
N GLN A 11 10.84 19.63 -5.93
CA GLN A 11 11.47 18.92 -4.80
C GLN A 11 11.31 19.71 -3.51
N TYR A 12 10.41 19.26 -2.64
CA TYR A 12 10.27 19.78 -1.28
C TYR A 12 10.57 18.74 -0.20
N GLY A 13 10.70 17.46 -0.60
CA GLY A 13 10.68 16.35 0.35
C GLY A 13 9.35 16.25 1.10
N ALA A 14 9.36 15.48 2.19
CA ALA A 14 8.22 15.30 3.09
C ALA A 14 8.04 16.52 4.02
N THR A 15 7.47 17.61 3.49
CA THR A 15 7.24 18.85 4.25
C THR A 15 6.36 18.60 5.48
N ASN A 16 6.68 19.26 6.61
CA ASN A 16 5.97 19.10 7.89
C ASN A 16 5.91 17.65 8.41
N GLY A 17 6.77 16.75 7.91
CA GLY A 17 6.75 15.33 8.26
C GLY A 17 5.70 14.50 7.52
N GLU A 18 4.95 15.10 6.60
CA GLU A 18 3.93 14.42 5.81
C GLU A 18 4.60 13.62 4.67
N TRP A 19 4.49 12.30 4.70
CA TRP A 19 5.04 11.38 3.69
C TRP A 19 3.91 10.88 2.79
N ARG A 20 3.33 11.77 1.99
CA ARG A 20 2.09 11.51 1.23
C ARG A 20 2.28 10.65 -0.02
N SER A 21 3.52 10.44 -0.49
CA SER A 21 3.83 9.59 -1.64
C SER A 21 4.91 8.56 -1.27
N TYR A 22 5.01 7.47 -2.05
CA TYR A 22 6.03 6.43 -1.83
C TYR A 22 7.47 6.98 -1.74
N GLY A 23 7.76 8.04 -2.50
CA GLY A 23 9.05 8.69 -2.56
C GLY A 23 9.25 9.89 -1.62
N GLY A 24 8.27 10.21 -0.77
CA GLY A 24 8.26 11.39 0.09
C GLY A 24 7.75 12.66 -0.62
N ASP A 25 8.12 12.84 -1.90
CA ASP A 25 7.55 13.83 -2.80
C ASP A 25 7.31 13.25 -4.21
N LEU A 26 6.76 14.04 -5.12
CA LEU A 26 6.50 13.61 -6.51
C LEU A 26 7.79 13.43 -7.32
N GLY A 27 8.90 14.05 -6.89
CA GLY A 27 10.23 13.85 -7.46
C GLY A 27 10.92 12.57 -6.98
N SER A 28 10.31 11.83 -6.04
CA SER A 28 10.88 10.67 -5.38
C SER A 28 12.24 10.90 -4.73
N THR A 29 12.44 12.07 -4.11
CA THR A 29 13.72 12.45 -3.49
C THR A 29 14.09 11.62 -2.28
N LYS A 30 13.09 11.03 -1.59
CA LYS A 30 13.23 10.33 -0.32
C LYS A 30 13.90 11.20 0.75
N TYR A 31 13.64 12.50 0.70
CA TYR A 31 14.20 13.51 1.60
C TYR A 31 13.13 14.03 2.58
N SER A 32 13.53 14.32 3.82
CA SER A 32 12.73 15.04 4.79
C SER A 32 13.50 16.28 5.25
N PRO A 33 12.89 17.48 5.26
CA PRO A 33 13.50 18.68 5.79
C PRO A 33 13.47 18.75 7.33
N LEU A 34 12.88 17.76 8.02
CA LEU A 34 12.87 17.71 9.48
C LEU A 34 14.29 17.50 10.03
N ASP A 35 14.63 18.26 11.07
CA ASP A 35 15.97 18.28 11.68
C ASP A 35 15.95 18.05 13.20
N GLN A 36 14.78 17.73 13.80
CA GLN A 36 14.68 17.42 15.23
C GLN A 36 15.62 16.28 15.63
N ILE A 37 15.83 15.30 14.75
CA ILE A 37 16.79 14.21 14.93
C ILE A 37 17.98 14.48 14.02
N ASP A 38 19.17 14.61 14.60
CA ASP A 38 20.40 14.90 13.89
C ASP A 38 21.59 14.09 14.45
N ALA A 39 22.78 14.33 13.91
CA ALA A 39 24.00 13.62 14.31
C ALA A 39 24.40 13.84 15.79
N THR A 40 23.89 14.90 16.43
CA THR A 40 24.20 15.24 17.83
C THR A 40 23.33 14.48 18.83
N ASN A 41 22.11 14.09 18.45
CA ASN A 41 21.14 13.46 19.34
C ASN A 41 20.64 12.07 18.90
N PHE A 42 21.02 11.55 17.73
CA PHE A 42 20.57 10.26 17.20
C PHE A 42 20.74 9.09 18.19
N ARG A 43 21.81 9.12 19.01
CA ARG A 43 22.10 8.11 20.03
C ARG A 43 21.06 8.02 21.15
N ASP A 44 20.22 9.05 21.30
CA ASP A 44 19.23 9.15 22.38
C ASP A 44 17.86 8.58 21.97
N LEU A 45 17.72 8.12 20.72
CA LEU A 45 16.48 7.53 20.21
C LEU A 45 16.05 6.32 21.03
N ARG A 46 14.74 6.26 21.28
CA ARG A 46 14.09 5.14 21.94
C ARG A 46 12.90 4.69 21.11
N LEU A 47 12.56 3.42 21.25
CA LEU A 47 11.34 2.88 20.68
C LEU A 47 10.13 3.61 21.30
N ALA A 48 9.33 4.27 20.47
CA ALA A 48 8.08 4.90 20.90
C ALA A 48 6.96 3.86 21.05
N TRP A 49 6.75 3.05 20.01
CA TRP A 49 5.77 1.98 19.99
C TRP A 49 6.15 0.89 18.96
N ARG A 50 5.44 -0.24 18.99
CA ARG A 50 5.53 -1.31 17.98
C ARG A 50 4.13 -1.65 17.49
N TRP A 51 3.99 -1.78 16.18
CA TRP A 51 2.78 -2.31 15.55
C TRP A 51 3.05 -3.73 15.04
N GLN A 52 2.09 -4.64 15.25
CA GLN A 52 2.15 -5.99 14.72
C GLN A 52 1.33 -6.08 13.44
N SER A 53 1.93 -6.64 12.38
CA SER A 53 1.25 -6.82 11.09
C SER A 53 -0.08 -7.55 11.25
N ALA A 54 -1.13 -7.06 10.57
CA ALA A 54 -2.43 -7.73 10.49
C ALA A 54 -2.31 -9.16 9.95
N ASP A 55 -1.28 -9.45 9.15
CA ASP A 55 -0.94 -10.80 8.69
C ASP A 55 -0.78 -11.79 9.84
N GLY A 56 -0.33 -11.35 11.02
CA GLY A 56 -0.15 -12.20 12.19
C GLY A 56 -1.44 -12.79 12.75
N SER A 57 -2.61 -12.30 12.33
CA SER A 57 -3.92 -12.83 12.71
C SER A 57 -4.42 -13.97 11.81
N LEU A 58 -3.77 -14.20 10.66
CA LEU A 58 -4.20 -15.21 9.71
C LEU A 58 -3.86 -16.63 10.19
N ASP A 59 -4.85 -17.54 10.10
CA ASP A 59 -4.63 -18.97 10.26
C ASP A 59 -3.99 -19.57 9.00
N LEU A 60 -2.66 -19.50 8.93
CA LEU A 60 -1.92 -20.06 7.81
C LEU A 60 -2.04 -21.59 7.69
N GLU A 61 -2.40 -22.32 8.75
CA GLU A 61 -2.59 -23.77 8.66
C GLU A 61 -3.90 -24.07 7.91
N ALA A 62 -4.99 -23.41 8.28
CA ALA A 62 -6.26 -23.51 7.58
C ALA A 62 -6.15 -23.04 6.12
N ILE A 63 -5.50 -21.88 5.87
CA ILE A 63 -5.35 -21.36 4.51
C ILE A 63 -4.52 -22.33 3.63
N ARG A 64 -3.50 -23.01 4.19
CA ARG A 64 -2.69 -23.99 3.43
C ARG A 64 -3.48 -25.20 2.95
N GLN A 65 -4.63 -25.51 3.55
CA GLN A 65 -5.51 -26.56 3.04
C GLN A 65 -6.10 -26.21 1.67
N GLN A 66 -6.28 -24.90 1.39
CA GLN A 66 -6.80 -24.39 0.11
C GLN A 66 -5.67 -23.95 -0.83
N VAL A 67 -4.66 -23.27 -0.27
CA VAL A 67 -3.52 -22.70 -1.03
C VAL A 67 -2.21 -23.23 -0.43
N PRO A 68 -1.73 -24.43 -0.84
CA PRO A 68 -0.61 -25.11 -0.18
C PRO A 68 0.72 -24.34 -0.14
N ARG A 69 0.88 -23.34 -1.02
CA ARG A 69 2.12 -22.55 -1.16
C ARG A 69 2.04 -21.17 -0.49
N VAL A 70 0.98 -20.90 0.28
CA VAL A 70 0.83 -19.64 1.03
C VAL A 70 1.91 -19.50 2.11
N GLN A 71 2.50 -18.32 2.21
CA GLN A 71 3.54 -18.00 3.17
C GLN A 71 3.69 -16.48 3.34
N PHE A 72 3.99 -16.05 4.57
CA PHE A 72 4.56 -14.72 4.79
C PHE A 72 5.97 -14.68 4.21
N ARG A 73 6.30 -13.61 3.49
CA ARG A 73 7.65 -13.38 2.97
C ARG A 73 8.22 -12.06 3.46
N MET A 74 8.14 -11.03 2.64
CA MET A 74 8.84 -9.78 2.86
C MET A 74 7.82 -8.69 3.16
N PHE A 75 8.01 -8.01 4.29
CA PHE A 75 7.33 -6.75 4.56
C PHE A 75 8.13 -5.65 3.87
N GLN A 76 7.63 -5.13 2.73
CA GLN A 76 8.36 -4.17 1.88
C GLN A 76 7.66 -2.81 1.79
N ALA A 77 6.54 -2.64 2.49
CA ALA A 77 5.78 -1.42 2.45
C ALA A 77 6.58 -0.23 2.98
N THR A 78 6.56 0.87 2.23
CA THR A 78 6.85 2.20 2.75
C THR A 78 5.53 2.77 3.27
N PRO A 79 5.36 3.00 4.58
CA PRO A 79 4.16 3.63 5.10
C PRO A 79 4.02 5.05 4.54
N LEU A 80 2.81 5.42 4.16
CA LEU A 80 2.47 6.82 3.94
C LEU A 80 2.10 7.45 5.27
N MET A 81 2.55 8.67 5.55
CA MET A 81 2.12 9.47 6.69
C MET A 81 1.29 10.62 6.16
N VAL A 82 0.02 10.66 6.53
CA VAL A 82 -0.92 11.70 6.13
C VAL A 82 -1.75 12.09 7.35
N GLU A 83 -1.62 13.34 7.79
CA GLU A 83 -2.44 13.92 8.86
C GLU A 83 -2.43 13.11 10.15
N GLY A 84 -1.24 12.60 10.52
CA GLY A 84 -1.06 11.80 11.73
C GLY A 84 -1.49 10.33 11.60
N VAL A 85 -1.91 9.87 10.42
CA VAL A 85 -2.26 8.48 10.15
C VAL A 85 -1.21 7.84 9.24
N LEU A 86 -0.77 6.64 9.63
CA LEU A 86 0.07 5.78 8.80
C LEU A 86 -0.80 4.83 7.99
N TYR A 87 -0.62 4.83 6.67
CA TYR A 87 -1.26 3.89 5.76
C TYR A 87 -0.22 2.95 5.15
N LEU A 88 -0.44 1.64 5.27
CA LEU A 88 0.49 0.64 4.75
C LEU A 88 -0.21 -0.66 4.38
N SER A 89 0.33 -1.31 3.34
CA SER A 89 -0.08 -2.66 2.94
C SER A 89 0.85 -3.71 3.55
N THR A 90 0.31 -4.86 3.95
CA THR A 90 1.08 -6.00 4.46
C THR A 90 1.60 -6.90 3.34
N ALA A 91 2.32 -7.97 3.68
CA ALA A 91 2.82 -8.93 2.70
C ALA A 91 1.68 -9.73 2.04
N MET A 92 0.56 -9.90 2.74
CA MET A 92 -0.63 -10.60 2.25
C MET A 92 -1.67 -9.66 1.61
N HIS A 93 -1.29 -8.42 1.31
CA HIS A 93 -2.15 -7.38 0.70
C HIS A 93 -3.31 -6.90 1.58
N GLN A 94 -3.26 -7.13 2.90
CA GLN A 94 -4.11 -6.39 3.83
C GLN A 94 -3.64 -4.95 3.87
N VAL A 95 -4.53 -3.98 4.05
CA VAL A 95 -4.18 -2.56 4.24
C VAL A 95 -4.61 -2.14 5.64
N ALA A 96 -3.72 -1.46 6.35
CA ALA A 96 -4.01 -0.93 7.68
C ALA A 96 -3.85 0.58 7.71
N ALA A 97 -4.72 1.23 8.48
CA ALA A 97 -4.49 2.57 9.01
C ALA A 97 -4.10 2.48 10.48
N VAL A 98 -3.06 3.21 10.86
CA VAL A 98 -2.48 3.18 12.21
C VAL A 98 -2.28 4.62 12.68
N ASP A 99 -2.66 4.94 13.91
CA ASP A 99 -2.34 6.22 14.53
C ASP A 99 -0.81 6.36 14.66
N ALA A 100 -0.23 7.40 14.07
CA ALA A 100 1.22 7.57 14.03
C ALA A 100 1.84 7.87 15.40
N ALA A 101 1.06 8.46 16.32
CA ALA A 101 1.53 8.84 17.64
C ALA A 101 1.49 7.66 18.62
N THR A 102 0.43 6.85 18.58
CA THR A 102 0.21 5.75 19.55
C THR A 102 0.60 4.38 19.02
N GLY A 103 0.57 4.18 17.69
CA GLY A 103 0.70 2.86 17.06
C GLY A 103 -0.60 2.04 17.08
N ASP A 104 -1.73 2.62 17.49
CA ASP A 104 -3.02 1.94 17.53
C ASP A 104 -3.57 1.72 16.12
N THR A 105 -4.15 0.55 15.89
CA THR A 105 -4.79 0.25 14.60
C THR A 105 -6.16 0.90 14.55
N LEU A 106 -6.38 1.78 13.56
CA LEU A 106 -7.65 2.45 13.34
C LEU A 106 -8.60 1.56 12.55
N TRP A 107 -8.11 0.96 11.46
CA TRP A 107 -8.83 -0.02 10.67
C TRP A 107 -7.87 -0.96 9.93
N VAL A 108 -8.37 -2.14 9.57
CA VAL A 108 -7.72 -3.09 8.65
C VAL A 108 -8.73 -3.50 7.59
N HIS A 109 -8.30 -3.46 6.34
CA HIS A 109 -9.00 -4.03 5.21
C HIS A 109 -8.28 -5.29 4.75
N ASP A 110 -8.96 -6.44 4.82
CA ASP A 110 -8.48 -7.70 4.27
C ASP A 110 -9.25 -8.03 2.98
N PRO A 111 -8.61 -7.94 1.80
CA PRO A 111 -9.24 -8.32 0.54
C PRO A 111 -9.18 -9.84 0.28
N GLU A 112 -8.61 -10.63 1.19
CA GLU A 112 -8.44 -12.08 1.11
C GLU A 112 -7.73 -12.58 -0.15
N VAL A 113 -6.89 -11.72 -0.74
CA VAL A 113 -6.15 -11.94 -1.99
C VAL A 113 -5.34 -13.23 -1.98
N TYR A 114 -4.89 -13.66 -0.80
CA TYR A 114 -4.14 -14.90 -0.62
C TYR A 114 -4.95 -16.18 -0.87
N LEU A 115 -6.28 -16.09 -0.95
CA LEU A 115 -7.16 -17.18 -1.39
C LEU A 115 -7.27 -17.27 -2.92
N GLY A 116 -6.91 -16.21 -3.64
CA GLY A 116 -6.96 -16.09 -5.10
C GLY A 116 -5.90 -16.90 -5.87
N GLY A 117 -5.27 -17.88 -5.23
CA GLY A 117 -4.26 -18.75 -5.83
C GLY A 117 -2.82 -18.29 -5.62
N SER A 118 -1.88 -19.00 -6.24
CA SER A 118 -0.45 -18.69 -6.09
C SER A 118 -0.05 -17.47 -6.92
N PRO A 119 0.59 -16.44 -6.34
CA PRO A 119 0.99 -15.25 -7.09
C PRO A 119 2.07 -15.57 -8.12
N THR A 120 2.17 -14.76 -9.18
CA THR A 120 3.19 -14.91 -10.23
C THR A 120 4.60 -14.92 -9.64
N HIS A 121 4.86 -14.01 -8.69
CA HIS A 121 6.12 -13.88 -7.96
C HIS A 121 6.00 -14.37 -6.51
N PHE A 122 5.75 -13.46 -5.57
CA PHE A 122 5.70 -13.71 -4.14
C PHE A 122 4.48 -13.00 -3.53
N TYR A 123 4.13 -13.39 -2.30
CA TYR A 123 3.27 -12.56 -1.46
C TYR A 123 4.10 -11.38 -0.97
N ASN A 124 3.97 -10.25 -1.65
CA ASN A 124 4.64 -9.00 -1.30
C ASN A 124 3.85 -7.80 -1.81
N SER A 125 3.87 -6.73 -1.02
CA SER A 125 3.42 -5.41 -1.43
C SER A 125 4.45 -4.36 -1.00
N ARG A 126 4.62 -3.32 -1.82
CA ARG A 126 5.53 -2.20 -1.54
C ARG A 126 4.85 -0.96 -0.97
N GLY A 127 3.54 -0.98 -0.80
CA GLY A 127 2.81 0.10 -0.17
C GLY A 127 1.50 0.42 -0.87
N VAL A 128 0.97 1.58 -0.53
CA VAL A 128 -0.27 2.13 -1.05
C VAL A 128 0.00 3.50 -1.66
N ALA A 129 -0.96 4.03 -2.41
CA ALA A 129 -1.02 5.41 -2.84
C ALA A 129 -2.18 6.12 -2.12
N TYR A 130 -2.04 7.43 -1.88
CA TYR A 130 -3.06 8.28 -1.29
C TYR A 130 -3.49 9.34 -2.30
N TRP A 131 -4.78 9.64 -2.33
CA TRP A 131 -5.35 10.72 -3.14
C TRP A 131 -6.43 11.44 -2.33
N THR A 132 -6.57 12.74 -2.56
CA THR A 132 -7.66 13.55 -2.03
C THR A 132 -7.95 14.72 -2.95
N ASP A 133 -9.21 15.16 -2.98
CA ASP A 133 -9.63 16.44 -3.57
C ASP A 133 -10.01 17.50 -2.51
N GLY A 134 -9.85 17.17 -1.23
CA GLY A 134 -10.21 18.00 -0.07
C GLY A 134 -11.55 17.62 0.57
N ASP A 135 -12.47 17.00 -0.18
CA ASP A 135 -13.76 16.52 0.34
C ASP A 135 -13.76 14.99 0.52
N ASP A 136 -12.99 14.28 -0.32
CA ASP A 136 -12.80 12.84 -0.31
C ASP A 136 -11.32 12.50 -0.13
N ALA A 137 -11.03 11.37 0.52
CA ALA A 137 -9.69 10.85 0.72
C ALA A 137 -9.69 9.33 0.51
N ARG A 138 -8.83 8.85 -0.40
CA ARG A 138 -8.81 7.46 -0.84
C ARG A 138 -7.42 6.84 -0.75
N ILE A 139 -7.38 5.56 -0.42
CA ILE A 139 -6.19 4.71 -0.44
C ILE A 139 -6.30 3.74 -1.61
N PHE A 140 -5.27 3.70 -2.45
CA PHE A 140 -5.19 2.81 -3.60
C PHE A 140 -4.06 1.80 -3.44
N PHE A 141 -4.31 0.56 -3.84
CA PHE A 141 -3.27 -0.47 -3.79
C PHE A 141 -3.52 -1.58 -4.81
N GLY A 142 -2.42 -2.13 -5.33
CA GLY A 142 -2.45 -3.27 -6.23
C GLY A 142 -2.37 -4.61 -5.48
N THR A 143 -2.97 -5.64 -6.05
CA THR A 143 -2.98 -7.00 -5.50
C THR A 143 -2.17 -7.96 -6.34
N ASN A 144 -1.64 -9.02 -5.73
CA ASN A 144 -0.88 -10.04 -6.46
C ASN A 144 -1.76 -10.91 -7.41
N GLU A 145 -3.07 -10.75 -7.35
CA GLU A 145 -4.02 -11.32 -8.32
C GLU A 145 -4.36 -10.33 -9.44
N GLY A 146 -3.76 -9.14 -9.48
CA GLY A 146 -3.91 -8.22 -10.61
C GLY A 146 -5.20 -7.40 -10.58
N TYR A 147 -5.65 -6.99 -9.39
CA TYR A 147 -6.62 -5.91 -9.23
C TYR A 147 -5.95 -4.65 -8.70
N LEU A 148 -6.53 -3.50 -9.02
CA LEU A 148 -6.34 -2.24 -8.29
C LEU A 148 -7.57 -2.01 -7.42
N LEU A 149 -7.39 -1.80 -6.12
CA LEU A 149 -8.49 -1.51 -5.18
C LEU A 149 -8.43 -0.04 -4.73
N ALA A 150 -9.59 0.49 -4.37
CA ALA A 150 -9.74 1.80 -3.72
C ALA A 150 -10.52 1.66 -2.42
N LEU A 151 -9.97 2.22 -1.34
CA LEU A 151 -10.59 2.27 -0.01
C LEU A 151 -10.80 3.73 0.40
N ASP A 152 -11.88 3.99 1.12
CA ASP A 152 -12.05 5.24 1.87
C ASP A 152 -10.95 5.30 2.95
N ALA A 153 -10.20 6.40 3.00
CA ALA A 153 -9.03 6.51 3.87
C ALA A 153 -9.41 6.52 5.37
N THR A 154 -10.60 7.00 5.72
CA THR A 154 -11.03 7.12 7.12
C THR A 154 -11.58 5.80 7.65
N THR A 155 -12.31 5.04 6.82
CA THR A 155 -13.08 3.86 7.25
C THR A 155 -12.45 2.54 6.81
N GLY A 156 -11.57 2.56 5.80
CA GLY A 156 -11.02 1.34 5.19
C GLY A 156 -12.03 0.54 4.36
N GLN A 157 -13.22 1.10 4.09
CA GLN A 157 -14.24 0.43 3.29
C GLN A 157 -13.99 0.61 1.79
N PRO A 158 -14.33 -0.38 0.94
CA PRO A 158 -14.23 -0.24 -0.51
C PRO A 158 -15.04 0.96 -1.03
N VAL A 159 -14.42 1.75 -1.89
CA VAL A 159 -15.10 2.88 -2.54
C VAL A 159 -15.95 2.35 -3.69
N LEU A 160 -17.24 2.15 -3.45
CA LEU A 160 -18.10 1.38 -4.36
C LEU A 160 -18.30 1.99 -5.76
N ASP A 161 -18.02 3.29 -5.93
CA ASP A 161 -18.07 3.97 -7.23
C ASP A 161 -16.80 3.79 -8.09
N PHE A 162 -15.75 3.20 -7.52
CA PHE A 162 -14.50 2.98 -8.21
C PHE A 162 -14.50 1.63 -8.95
N GLY A 163 -14.46 1.66 -10.29
CA GLY A 163 -14.44 0.46 -11.13
C GLY A 163 -15.68 -0.41 -10.93
N ASP A 164 -15.48 -1.72 -10.76
CA ASP A 164 -16.51 -2.65 -10.34
C ASP A 164 -16.50 -2.78 -8.81
N ARG A 165 -17.34 -1.97 -8.15
CA ARG A 165 -17.59 -2.02 -6.71
C ARG A 165 -16.33 -1.92 -5.83
N GLY A 166 -15.42 -0.99 -6.14
CA GLY A 166 -14.21 -0.73 -5.36
C GLY A 166 -12.93 -1.36 -5.92
N ARG A 167 -13.00 -1.99 -7.10
CA ARG A 167 -11.82 -2.56 -7.76
C ARG A 167 -11.87 -2.48 -9.28
N VAL A 168 -10.69 -2.47 -9.90
CA VAL A 168 -10.50 -2.55 -11.36
C VAL A 168 -9.66 -3.78 -11.68
N ASP A 169 -10.13 -4.59 -12.64
CA ASP A 169 -9.37 -5.71 -13.17
C ASP A 169 -8.25 -5.20 -14.08
N LEU A 170 -7.00 -5.32 -13.65
CA LEU A 170 -5.84 -4.85 -14.43
C LEU A 170 -5.40 -5.84 -15.51
N MET A 171 -6.02 -7.01 -15.61
CA MET A 171 -5.83 -7.92 -16.75
C MET A 171 -6.70 -7.52 -17.95
N GLU A 172 -7.74 -6.71 -17.74
CA GLU A 172 -8.62 -6.27 -18.82
C GLU A 172 -7.84 -5.52 -19.89
N GLY A 173 -8.00 -5.95 -21.16
CA GLY A 173 -7.30 -5.36 -22.29
C GLY A 173 -5.83 -5.81 -22.47
N ILE A 174 -5.28 -6.62 -21.57
CA ILE A 174 -3.92 -7.16 -21.72
C ILE A 174 -3.96 -8.48 -22.52
N PRO A 175 -3.27 -8.56 -23.68
CA PRO A 175 -3.22 -9.80 -24.45
C PRO A 175 -2.66 -10.97 -23.64
N ARG A 176 -3.36 -12.11 -23.65
CA ARG A 176 -2.98 -13.36 -22.94
C ARG A 176 -2.99 -13.26 -21.40
N ALA A 177 -3.66 -12.27 -20.83
CA ALA A 177 -3.97 -12.22 -19.40
C ALA A 177 -5.48 -12.47 -19.22
N VAL A 178 -5.87 -13.74 -19.17
CA VAL A 178 -7.28 -14.13 -18.97
C VAL A 178 -7.50 -14.42 -17.48
N ARG A 179 -8.50 -13.76 -16.88
CA ARG A 179 -8.89 -13.95 -15.49
C ARG A 179 -9.20 -15.42 -15.20
N GLY A 180 -8.57 -15.99 -14.17
CA GLY A 180 -8.73 -17.40 -13.77
C GLY A 180 -7.80 -18.38 -14.49
N GLU A 181 -7.12 -17.97 -15.55
CA GLU A 181 -6.04 -18.78 -16.13
C GLU A 181 -4.77 -18.70 -15.28
N THR A 182 -3.94 -19.74 -15.40
CA THR A 182 -2.65 -19.82 -14.71
C THR A 182 -1.54 -20.16 -15.69
N ASN A 183 -0.31 -19.78 -15.35
CA ASN A 183 0.85 -20.18 -16.13
C ASN A 183 1.14 -21.69 -15.97
N TYR A 184 2.11 -22.21 -16.71
CA TYR A 184 2.52 -23.63 -16.67
C TYR A 184 2.94 -24.16 -15.28
N ARG A 185 3.11 -23.29 -14.27
CA ARG A 185 3.40 -23.64 -12.87
C ARG A 185 2.18 -23.51 -11.94
N GLY A 186 0.99 -23.27 -12.49
CA GLY A 186 -0.25 -23.05 -11.72
C GLY A 186 -0.27 -21.73 -10.96
N ARG A 187 0.45 -20.70 -11.42
CA ARG A 187 0.45 -19.37 -10.80
C ARG A 187 -0.38 -18.37 -11.60
N ASN A 188 -0.93 -17.38 -10.90
CA ASN A 188 -1.65 -16.25 -11.51
C ASN A 188 -0.80 -15.60 -12.61
N LEU A 189 -1.47 -15.13 -13.66
CA LEU A 189 -0.81 -14.56 -14.84
C LEU A 189 -0.25 -13.16 -14.60
N LEU A 190 -0.93 -12.37 -13.78
CA LEU A 190 -0.60 -10.99 -13.46
C LEU A 190 -0.74 -10.77 -11.95
N GLY A 191 0.14 -9.93 -11.41
CA GLY A 191 0.04 -9.41 -10.06
C GLY A 191 0.73 -8.05 -9.98
N VAL A 192 0.22 -7.19 -9.10
CA VAL A 192 0.77 -5.86 -8.82
C VAL A 192 1.41 -5.87 -7.44
N ALA A 193 2.69 -5.54 -7.39
CA ALA A 193 3.50 -5.58 -6.17
C ALA A 193 4.17 -4.23 -5.85
N SER A 194 3.98 -3.21 -6.68
CA SER A 194 4.45 -1.84 -6.44
C SER A 194 3.26 -0.93 -6.18
N PRO A 195 3.41 0.16 -5.40
CA PRO A 195 2.38 1.19 -5.38
C PRO A 195 2.09 1.65 -6.82
N PRO A 196 0.81 1.85 -7.17
CA PRO A 196 0.41 2.34 -8.47
C PRO A 196 0.92 3.76 -8.73
#